data_AF-A0A928CUD3-F1
#
_entry.id   AF-A0A928CUD3-F1
#
_cell.length_a   1.000
_cell.length_b   1.000
_cell.length_c   1.000
_cell.angle_alpha   90.00
_cell.angle_beta   90.00
_cell.angle_gamma   90.00
#
_symmetry.space_group_name_H-M   'P 1'
#
loop_
_entity.id
_entity.type
_entity.pdbx_description
1 polymer ?
#
loop_
_entity_poly.entity_id
_entity_poly.type
_entity_poly.pdbx_seq_one_letter_code
_entity_poly.pdbx_strand_id
1 'polypeptide(L)'
;MKIKNCLWNSLILTAMLAGGCQTATEAKPEKAGCACACQCAEQLKIDMDDFGIAVRPAVPDLGRKCELAVRITNADPGLPATVMAEIDGKELETVNLKPGKNLAVFSFQPETTGWKTAKAKVRQGQNQAEASFRFPVTSRRLHFPWFGWNDNDGKVEKCRFPTMMLARNPQEIAYWKHRGVMAGRWKDGRHRGKTVEACAAYWPQKTEGFDAIMIDEIGGYDSEYVKNTPRVQGLAKYCKEKTDNLFVALWVPGVLPESLAAITKSIYRKKGVDLLMLETYINYLNPELKSYYPSELLRLRIDVARKQDVLTHSIITIGIHGMAAVRPLSHEELEDQVRLIKRLAPEMPGLCIYASTKKMTRRDLVFLADRLCGKYYVSPVLTLLAETVQISDPAPVRGSKVRIRGTVTNVGGMDSGAVVVRFYDGNPANGGRLIGEKRIEKVNSLRDGKDFPKGAAAEIDWTAGPQGSHEIFMEILPENPDDTLLDHLASRPVMVR
;
A
#
# COMPACT_ATOMS: atom_id res chain seq x y z
N MET A 1 -17.98 24.77 -45.92
CA MET A 1 -17.83 26.19 -45.53
C MET A 1 -16.53 26.30 -44.76
N LYS A 2 -15.52 26.93 -45.36
CA LYS A 2 -14.17 27.15 -44.80
C LYS A 2 -14.22 28.47 -44.03
N ILE A 3 -13.64 28.53 -42.83
CA ILE A 3 -12.90 29.72 -42.40
C ILE A 3 -11.58 29.23 -41.79
N LYS A 4 -10.50 29.70 -42.41
CA LYS A 4 -9.11 29.69 -41.94
C LYS A 4 -8.89 31.00 -41.17
N ASN A 5 -7.96 30.99 -40.21
CA ASN A 5 -6.80 31.90 -40.11
C ASN A 5 -6.22 31.80 -38.67
N CYS A 6 -4.95 31.37 -38.51
CA CYS A 6 -3.71 32.19 -38.59
C CYS A 6 -3.63 33.17 -37.40
N LEU A 7 -2.51 33.47 -36.73
CA LEU A 7 -1.06 33.19 -36.78
C LEU A 7 -0.52 33.93 -35.52
N TRP A 8 0.56 33.50 -34.84
CA TRP A 8 1.91 34.08 -34.84
C TRP A 8 2.74 33.18 -33.88
N ASN A 9 3.70 32.35 -34.29
CA ASN A 9 5.11 32.60 -34.69
C ASN A 9 5.81 33.67 -33.82
N SER A 10 6.91 33.38 -33.11
CA SER A 10 8.28 33.19 -33.64
C SER A 10 9.28 33.27 -32.44
N LEU A 11 10.54 32.83 -32.39
CA LEU A 11 11.55 32.39 -33.37
C LEU A 11 12.82 31.84 -32.62
N ILE A 12 13.44 30.75 -33.13
CA ILE A 12 14.89 30.53 -33.48
C ILE A 12 16.00 30.58 -32.37
N LEU A 13 17.08 29.77 -32.32
CA LEU A 13 18.13 29.24 -33.24
C LEU A 13 18.57 27.83 -32.74
N THR A 14 18.85 26.75 -33.48
CA THR A 14 19.69 26.40 -34.66
C THR A 14 21.21 26.45 -34.45
N ALA A 15 21.87 25.27 -34.50
CA ALA A 15 23.13 25.06 -35.21
C ALA A 15 23.31 23.57 -35.56
N MET A 16 23.43 23.30 -36.87
CA MET A 16 23.86 22.04 -37.47
C MET A 16 25.39 21.97 -37.48
N LEU A 17 25.96 20.77 -37.67
CA LEU A 17 26.94 20.54 -38.73
C LEU A 17 26.96 19.05 -39.13
N ALA A 18 27.01 18.85 -40.44
CA ALA A 18 26.96 17.58 -41.15
C ALA A 18 28.36 17.09 -41.54
N GLY A 19 28.48 15.80 -41.86
CA GLY A 19 29.63 15.23 -42.56
C GLY A 19 29.32 13.79 -42.93
N GLY A 20 29.17 13.52 -44.23
CA GLY A 20 28.78 12.21 -44.76
C GLY A 20 29.89 11.44 -45.46
N CYS A 21 29.43 10.39 -46.14
CA CYS A 21 30.01 9.63 -47.24
C CYS A 21 30.77 8.31 -46.97
N GLN A 22 30.25 7.31 -47.69
CA GLN A 22 30.90 6.22 -48.43
C GLN A 22 31.08 4.84 -47.80
N THR A 23 30.49 3.91 -48.56
CA THR A 23 30.54 2.46 -48.54
C THR A 23 31.91 1.93 -48.93
N ALA A 24 32.42 0.94 -48.20
CA ALA A 24 33.43 0.00 -48.68
C ALA A 24 33.11 -1.41 -48.16
N THR A 25 33.09 -2.35 -49.09
CA THR A 25 33.03 -3.80 -48.92
C THR A 25 34.39 -4.38 -48.47
N GLU A 26 34.33 -5.61 -47.98
CA GLU A 26 35.44 -6.57 -47.74
C GLU A 26 36.20 -6.49 -46.40
N ALA A 27 36.00 -7.50 -45.55
CA ALA A 27 36.94 -8.60 -45.33
C ALA A 27 36.59 -9.35 -44.02
N LYS A 28 36.50 -10.68 -44.09
CA LYS A 28 36.41 -11.55 -42.90
C LYS A 28 37.76 -11.53 -42.17
N PRO A 29 37.81 -11.30 -40.84
CA PRO A 29 38.96 -11.68 -40.06
C PRO A 29 38.79 -13.12 -39.53
N GLU A 30 39.78 -13.95 -39.85
CA GLU A 30 40.01 -15.25 -39.21
C GLU A 30 40.14 -15.08 -37.68
N LYS A 31 39.36 -15.83 -36.92
CA LYS A 31 39.50 -15.92 -35.47
C LYS A 31 40.68 -16.84 -35.14
N ALA A 32 41.86 -16.24 -34.94
CA ALA A 32 42.94 -16.89 -34.22
C ALA A 32 42.54 -17.06 -32.75
N GLY A 33 42.53 -18.31 -32.27
CA GLY A 33 42.25 -18.66 -30.90
C GLY A 33 43.35 -18.17 -29.95
N CYS A 34 42.96 -17.42 -28.95
CA CYS A 34 43.73 -17.25 -27.73
C CYS A 34 42.78 -17.48 -26.55
N ALA A 35 42.67 -18.73 -26.13
CA ALA A 35 41.95 -19.13 -24.92
C ALA A 35 42.85 -18.89 -23.70
N CYS A 36 43.03 -17.62 -23.32
CA CYS A 36 43.45 -17.28 -21.98
C CYS A 36 42.19 -16.90 -21.20
N ALA A 37 41.45 -17.92 -20.76
CA ALA A 37 40.34 -17.72 -19.83
C ALA A 37 40.93 -17.32 -18.47
N CYS A 38 41.27 -16.05 -18.33
CA CYS A 38 41.40 -15.42 -17.02
C CYS A 38 40.01 -15.50 -16.38
N GLN A 39 39.77 -16.56 -15.59
CA GLN A 39 38.69 -16.60 -14.63
C GLN A 39 38.94 -15.44 -13.66
N CYS A 40 38.41 -14.26 -13.97
CA CYS A 40 38.27 -13.21 -12.98
C CYS A 40 37.37 -13.79 -11.90
N ALA A 41 37.94 -14.10 -10.74
CA ALA A 41 37.16 -14.54 -9.59
C ALA A 41 36.04 -13.53 -9.38
N GLU A 42 34.78 -13.97 -9.47
CA GLU A 42 33.65 -13.09 -9.22
C GLU A 42 33.75 -12.58 -7.78
N GLN A 43 33.79 -11.26 -7.63
CA GLN A 43 33.88 -10.63 -6.31
C GLN A 43 32.64 -10.97 -5.48
N LEU A 44 32.84 -11.12 -4.16
CA LEU A 44 31.77 -11.27 -3.18
C LEU A 44 30.75 -10.14 -3.37
N LYS A 45 29.47 -10.49 -3.48
CA LYS A 45 28.38 -9.53 -3.63
C LYS A 45 27.30 -9.78 -2.58
N ILE A 46 26.71 -8.68 -2.13
CA ILE A 46 25.35 -8.72 -1.57
C ILE A 46 24.44 -8.44 -2.75
N ASP A 47 23.44 -9.29 -2.97
CA ASP A 47 22.56 -9.18 -4.12
C ASP A 47 21.77 -7.86 -4.08
N MET A 48 22.19 -6.87 -4.87
CA MET A 48 21.52 -5.58 -4.94
C MET A 48 20.32 -5.62 -5.90
N ASP A 49 20.38 -6.55 -6.86
CA ASP A 49 19.37 -6.75 -7.89
C ASP A 49 18.38 -7.79 -7.38
N ASP A 50 17.57 -7.28 -6.45
CA ASP A 50 16.29 -7.76 -6.00
C ASP A 50 16.21 -8.22 -4.52
N PHE A 51 17.15 -8.97 -3.88
CA PHE A 51 16.90 -9.50 -2.49
C PHE A 51 18.06 -9.75 -1.50
N GLY A 52 19.21 -9.07 -1.60
CA GLY A 52 20.34 -9.27 -0.67
C GLY A 52 20.05 -8.85 0.76
N ILE A 53 19.12 -7.91 0.97
CA ILE A 53 18.58 -7.53 2.28
C ILE A 53 17.05 -7.54 2.20
N ALA A 54 16.39 -8.27 3.09
CA ALA A 54 14.95 -8.32 3.20
C ALA A 54 14.50 -8.13 4.66
N VAL A 55 13.34 -7.50 4.85
CA VAL A 55 12.73 -7.36 6.18
C VAL A 55 11.48 -8.22 6.24
N ARG A 56 11.27 -8.89 7.38
CA ARG A 56 10.12 -9.76 7.60
C ARG A 56 9.36 -9.33 8.86
N PRO A 57 8.06 -8.99 8.76
CA PRO A 57 7.27 -8.92 7.53
C PRO A 57 7.76 -7.80 6.58
N ALA A 58 7.34 -7.83 5.31
CA ALA A 58 7.76 -6.86 4.27
C ALA A 58 7.41 -5.40 4.61
N VAL A 59 6.31 -5.22 5.35
CA VAL A 59 5.90 -3.95 5.97
C VAL A 59 5.82 -4.19 7.48
N PRO A 60 6.94 -4.01 8.22
CA PRO A 60 6.98 -4.06 9.68
C PRO A 60 5.99 -3.12 10.33
N ASP A 61 5.44 -3.54 11.47
CA ASP A 61 4.66 -2.67 12.33
C ASP A 61 5.29 -2.49 13.72
N LEU A 62 5.01 -1.32 14.30
CA LEU A 62 5.58 -0.81 15.54
C LEU A 62 5.43 -1.82 16.69
N GLY A 63 6.51 -2.05 17.42
CA GLY A 63 6.49 -2.89 18.61
C GLY A 63 6.33 -4.38 18.34
N ARG A 64 6.33 -4.84 17.09
CA ARG A 64 6.37 -6.28 16.78
C ARG A 64 7.79 -6.75 16.48
N LYS A 65 8.09 -7.98 16.90
CA LYS A 65 9.35 -8.64 16.53
C LYS A 65 9.37 -8.85 15.02
N CYS A 66 10.46 -8.40 14.41
CA CYS A 66 10.74 -8.48 12.99
C CYS A 66 12.09 -9.17 12.77
N GLU A 67 12.34 -9.57 11.53
CA GLU A 67 13.62 -10.13 11.10
C GLU A 67 14.22 -9.30 9.97
N LEU A 68 15.53 -9.11 10.01
CA LEU A 68 16.33 -8.65 8.89
C LEU A 68 17.09 -9.85 8.34
N ALA A 69 16.84 -10.22 7.09
CA ALA A 69 17.48 -11.34 6.42
C ALA A 69 18.50 -10.81 5.40
N VAL A 70 19.75 -11.24 5.53
CA VAL A 70 20.84 -10.86 4.61
C VAL A 70 21.31 -12.09 3.86
N ARG A 71 21.11 -12.09 2.53
CA ARG A 71 21.53 -13.16 1.62
C ARG A 71 22.81 -12.76 0.91
N ILE A 72 23.80 -13.64 0.97
CA ILE A 72 25.08 -13.49 0.29
C ILE A 72 25.03 -14.26 -1.02
N THR A 73 25.42 -13.62 -2.12
CA THR A 73 25.62 -14.28 -3.42
C THR A 73 27.11 -14.36 -3.73
N ASN A 74 27.51 -15.37 -4.50
CA ASN A 74 28.90 -15.62 -4.84
C ASN A 74 29.82 -15.79 -3.62
N ALA A 75 29.28 -16.32 -2.51
CA ALA A 75 30.09 -16.70 -1.36
C ALA A 75 30.95 -17.92 -1.71
N ASP A 76 32.21 -17.90 -1.30
CA ASP A 76 33.10 -19.07 -1.36
C ASP A 76 32.53 -20.17 -0.43
N PRO A 77 32.14 -21.34 -0.96
CA PRO A 77 31.54 -22.39 -0.14
C PRO A 77 32.52 -22.99 0.88
N GLY A 78 33.84 -22.81 0.71
CA GLY A 78 34.88 -23.31 1.60
C GLY A 78 35.21 -22.38 2.76
N LEU A 79 34.78 -21.12 2.73
CA LEU A 79 35.14 -20.11 3.74
C LEU A 79 33.95 -19.71 4.62
N PRO A 80 34.15 -19.50 5.93
CA PRO A 80 33.14 -18.89 6.77
C PRO A 80 32.94 -17.41 6.40
N ALA A 81 31.74 -16.88 6.61
CA ALA A 81 31.44 -15.46 6.41
C ALA A 81 30.97 -14.80 7.70
N THR A 82 31.39 -13.57 7.94
CA THR A 82 30.89 -12.74 9.05
C THR A 82 29.97 -11.68 8.48
N VAL A 83 28.75 -11.58 9.02
CA VAL A 83 27.74 -10.61 8.60
C VAL A 83 27.40 -9.70 9.77
N MET A 84 27.57 -8.41 9.58
CA MET A 84 27.13 -7.36 10.49
C MET A 84 25.94 -6.63 9.87
N ALA A 85 24.97 -6.23 10.68
CA ALA A 85 23.85 -5.43 10.22
C ALA A 85 23.52 -4.30 11.20
N GLU A 86 23.03 -3.18 10.68
CA GLU A 86 22.56 -2.03 11.46
C GLU A 86 21.21 -1.54 10.92
N ILE A 87 20.40 -0.94 11.79
CA ILE A 87 19.17 -0.21 11.43
C ILE A 87 19.30 1.21 11.96
N ASP A 88 19.24 2.20 11.06
CA ASP A 88 19.45 3.63 11.38
C ASP A 88 20.75 3.89 12.17
N GLY A 89 21.81 3.13 11.86
CA GLY A 89 23.11 3.23 12.56
C GLY A 89 23.18 2.52 13.92
N LYS A 90 22.08 1.92 14.41
CA LYS A 90 22.10 1.04 15.58
C LYS A 90 22.51 -0.36 15.14
N GLU A 91 23.68 -0.81 15.58
CA GLU A 91 24.16 -2.16 15.31
C GLU A 91 23.19 -3.21 15.89
N LEU A 92 22.95 -4.26 15.10
CA LEU A 92 22.32 -5.49 15.57
C LEU A 92 23.43 -6.43 16.08
N GLU A 93 23.15 -7.72 16.18
CA GLU A 93 24.19 -8.71 16.46
C GLU A 93 25.11 -8.95 15.24
N THR A 94 26.29 -9.52 15.46
CA THR A 94 27.15 -10.04 14.40
C THR A 94 26.94 -11.54 14.25
N VAL A 95 26.68 -12.01 13.02
CA VAL A 95 26.43 -13.42 12.72
C VAL A 95 27.60 -14.04 11.97
N ASN A 96 28.15 -15.14 12.48
CA ASN A 96 29.16 -15.95 11.80
C ASN A 96 28.51 -17.14 11.10
N LEU A 97 28.53 -17.13 9.77
CA LEU A 97 28.03 -18.19 8.92
C LEU A 97 29.11 -19.26 8.72
N LYS A 98 28.72 -20.52 8.90
CA LYS A 98 29.55 -21.68 8.57
C LYS A 98 29.78 -21.77 7.05
N PRO A 99 30.87 -22.41 6.59
CA PRO A 99 31.08 -22.69 5.17
C PRO A 99 29.83 -23.31 4.52
N GLY A 100 29.52 -22.87 3.30
CA GLY A 100 28.33 -23.30 2.53
C GLY A 100 27.00 -22.70 3.00
N LYS A 101 26.97 -21.86 4.04
CA LYS A 101 25.78 -21.08 4.42
C LYS A 101 25.88 -19.66 3.86
N ASN A 102 24.74 -19.13 3.40
CA ASN A 102 24.68 -17.84 2.71
C ASN A 102 23.53 -16.94 3.18
N LEU A 103 22.93 -17.24 4.34
CA LEU A 103 21.82 -16.48 4.90
C LEU A 103 22.09 -16.18 6.38
N ALA A 104 22.19 -14.90 6.72
CA ALA A 104 22.16 -14.41 8.09
C ALA A 104 20.78 -13.82 8.39
N VAL A 105 20.27 -14.03 9.60
CA VAL A 105 18.98 -13.49 10.04
C VAL A 105 19.19 -12.83 11.40
N PHE A 106 18.75 -11.58 11.52
CA PHE A 106 18.87 -10.76 12.73
C PHE A 106 17.46 -10.46 13.25
N SER A 107 17.24 -10.61 14.55
CA SER A 107 15.98 -10.20 15.19
C SER A 107 16.03 -8.74 15.62
N PHE A 108 14.94 -7.99 15.41
CA PHE A 108 14.79 -6.63 15.94
C PHE A 108 13.32 -6.31 16.24
N GLN A 109 13.07 -5.23 16.97
CA GLN A 109 11.72 -4.75 17.28
C GLN A 109 11.70 -3.22 17.10
N PRO A 110 10.95 -2.67 16.14
CA PRO A 110 10.93 -1.23 15.92
C PRO A 110 10.31 -0.47 17.10
N GLU A 111 11.00 0.57 17.56
CA GLU A 111 10.55 1.46 18.64
C GLU A 111 9.82 2.72 18.13
N THR A 112 10.02 3.06 16.85
CA THR A 112 9.36 4.19 16.18
C THR A 112 8.82 3.80 14.81
N THR A 113 7.80 4.51 14.35
CA THR A 113 7.37 4.44 12.95
C THR A 113 8.31 5.24 12.05
N GLY A 114 8.07 5.20 10.74
CA GLY A 114 8.79 5.98 9.74
C GLY A 114 9.61 5.12 8.80
N TRP A 115 10.32 5.79 7.89
CA TRP A 115 11.28 5.12 7.01
C TRP A 115 12.56 4.79 7.78
N LYS A 116 13.00 3.54 7.67
CA LYS A 116 14.20 2.99 8.27
C LYS A 116 15.21 2.61 7.21
N THR A 117 16.50 2.68 7.54
CA THR A 117 17.58 2.22 6.66
C THR A 117 18.31 1.07 7.32
N ALA A 118 18.18 -0.12 6.74
CA ALA A 118 19.05 -1.25 7.07
C ALA A 118 20.35 -1.13 6.27
N LYS A 119 21.48 -1.41 6.91
CA LYS A 119 22.75 -1.68 6.20
C LYS A 119 23.31 -3.01 6.64
N ALA A 120 23.96 -3.71 5.72
CA ALA A 120 24.64 -4.96 5.99
C ALA A 120 26.05 -4.92 5.42
N LYS A 121 27.01 -5.42 6.20
CA LYS A 121 28.41 -5.60 5.82
C LYS A 121 28.77 -7.07 5.95
N VAL A 122 29.33 -7.64 4.89
CA VAL A 122 29.74 -9.04 4.83
C VAL A 122 31.24 -9.09 4.62
N ARG A 123 31.92 -9.97 5.35
CA ARG A 123 33.34 -10.29 5.17
C ARG A 123 33.52 -11.81 5.03
N GLN A 124 34.31 -12.23 4.03
CA GLN A 124 34.70 -13.62 3.83
C GLN A 124 36.15 -13.66 3.34
N GLY A 125 37.07 -14.10 4.22
CA GLY A 125 38.51 -13.99 3.96
C GLY A 125 38.92 -12.52 3.75
N GLN A 126 39.54 -12.23 2.60
CA GLN A 126 39.90 -10.86 2.19
C GLN A 126 38.77 -10.11 1.46
N ASN A 127 37.71 -10.81 1.07
CA ASN A 127 36.59 -10.20 0.36
C ASN A 127 35.63 -9.52 1.34
N GLN A 128 35.08 -8.37 0.92
CA GLN A 128 34.07 -7.65 1.65
C GLN A 128 33.01 -7.06 0.71
N ALA A 129 31.77 -6.96 1.20
CA ALA A 129 30.67 -6.33 0.49
C ALA A 129 29.78 -5.55 1.46
N GLU A 130 29.15 -4.49 0.99
CA GLU A 130 28.20 -3.67 1.76
C GLU A 130 26.97 -3.34 0.91
N ALA A 131 25.81 -3.31 1.56
CA ALA A 131 24.54 -2.95 0.94
C ALA A 131 23.65 -2.19 1.93
N SER A 132 22.75 -1.37 1.40
CA SER A 132 21.76 -0.64 2.18
C SER A 132 20.36 -0.75 1.59
N PHE A 133 19.34 -0.86 2.43
CA PHE A 133 17.95 -1.00 2.03
C PHE A 133 17.04 -0.13 2.90
N ARG A 134 16.23 0.74 2.27
CA ARG A 134 15.24 1.57 2.97
C ARG A 134 13.91 0.81 3.05
N PHE A 135 13.31 0.73 4.23
CA PHE A 135 12.05 0.02 4.46
C PHE A 135 11.10 0.80 5.38
N PRO A 136 9.79 0.58 5.29
CA PRO A 136 8.82 1.26 6.16
C PRO A 136 8.70 0.58 7.52
N VAL A 137 8.43 1.32 8.59
CA VAL A 137 7.82 0.78 9.82
C VAL A 137 6.51 1.52 10.07
N THR A 138 5.39 0.80 10.06
CA THR A 138 4.06 1.38 10.25
C THR A 138 3.56 1.27 11.68
N SER A 139 2.57 2.07 12.08
CA SER A 139 1.96 2.06 13.42
C SER A 139 1.04 0.87 13.68
N ARG A 140 0.62 0.19 12.62
CA ARG A 140 -0.27 -0.97 12.64
C ARG A 140 0.00 -1.86 11.45
N ARG A 141 -0.54 -3.08 11.50
CA ARG A 141 -0.45 -4.02 10.38
C ARG A 141 -1.22 -3.50 9.17
N LEU A 142 -0.59 -3.51 8.01
CA LEU A 142 -1.22 -3.22 6.74
C LEU A 142 -1.32 -4.49 5.88
N HIS A 143 -2.29 -4.49 4.98
CA HIS A 143 -2.64 -5.60 4.10
C HIS A 143 -2.73 -5.10 2.67
N PHE A 144 -1.77 -5.53 1.86
CA PHE A 144 -1.76 -5.37 0.42
C PHE A 144 -1.70 -6.74 -0.26
N PRO A 145 -2.81 -7.51 -0.30
CA PRO A 145 -2.86 -8.76 -1.03
C PRO A 145 -2.94 -8.51 -2.53
N TRP A 146 -2.25 -9.34 -3.30
CA TRP A 146 -2.25 -9.29 -4.75
C TRP A 146 -2.70 -10.62 -5.36
N PHE A 147 -3.53 -10.52 -6.39
CA PHE A 147 -4.17 -11.65 -7.02
C PHE A 147 -4.12 -11.57 -8.55
N GLY A 148 -4.04 -12.72 -9.22
CA GLY A 148 -4.25 -12.84 -10.68
C GLY A 148 -2.99 -12.84 -11.56
N TRP A 149 -1.80 -12.86 -10.98
CA TRP A 149 -0.58 -12.71 -11.76
C TRP A 149 -0.03 -14.02 -12.32
N ASN A 150 0.49 -14.08 -13.56
CA ASN A 150 1.21 -15.22 -14.15
C ASN A 150 2.57 -14.72 -14.70
N ASP A 151 3.65 -15.08 -14.00
CA ASP A 151 5.01 -14.58 -14.20
C ASP A 151 5.74 -15.30 -15.34
N ASN A 152 5.29 -15.14 -16.58
CA ASN A 152 6.24 -15.36 -17.67
C ASN A 152 7.25 -14.20 -17.80
N ASP A 153 7.00 -13.05 -17.15
CA ASP A 153 7.79 -11.82 -17.31
C ASP A 153 8.51 -11.31 -16.03
N GLY A 154 8.28 -11.89 -14.83
CA GLY A 154 9.07 -11.62 -13.61
C GLY A 154 9.02 -10.19 -13.05
N LYS A 155 7.89 -9.46 -13.14
CA LYS A 155 7.85 -8.00 -12.83
C LYS A 155 7.03 -7.57 -11.63
N VAL A 156 6.03 -8.33 -11.18
CA VAL A 156 5.39 -8.06 -9.86
C VAL A 156 6.38 -8.31 -8.74
N GLU A 157 7.40 -9.11 -9.02
CA GLU A 157 8.60 -9.25 -8.21
C GLU A 157 9.24 -7.91 -7.82
N LYS A 158 9.03 -6.85 -8.60
CA LYS A 158 9.56 -5.51 -8.31
C LYS A 158 8.64 -4.61 -7.49
N CYS A 159 7.39 -5.03 -7.23
CA CYS A 159 6.50 -4.29 -6.33
C CYS A 159 7.05 -4.31 -4.90
N ARG A 160 7.05 -3.17 -4.22
CA ARG A 160 7.71 -3.00 -2.91
C ARG A 160 6.83 -3.36 -1.73
N PHE A 161 5.52 -3.09 -1.83
CA PHE A 161 4.60 -3.17 -0.71
C PHE A 161 3.66 -4.39 -0.66
N PRO A 162 3.68 -5.41 -1.55
CA PRO A 162 2.87 -6.60 -1.32
C PRO A 162 3.10 -7.17 0.10
N THR A 163 2.02 -7.49 0.81
CA THR A 163 2.11 -8.20 2.11
C THR A 163 1.61 -9.63 2.01
N MET A 164 0.90 -9.93 0.92
CA MET A 164 0.44 -11.27 0.57
C MET A 164 0.40 -11.41 -0.94
N MET A 165 0.86 -12.55 -1.44
CA MET A 165 0.92 -12.84 -2.86
C MET A 165 0.39 -14.24 -3.12
N LEU A 166 -0.42 -14.40 -4.17
CA LEU A 166 -0.77 -15.72 -4.64
C LEU A 166 0.48 -16.44 -5.18
N ALA A 167 0.79 -17.60 -4.61
CA ALA A 167 1.90 -18.46 -5.04
C ALA A 167 1.38 -19.82 -5.55
N ARG A 168 2.06 -20.38 -6.54
CA ARG A 168 1.62 -21.57 -7.28
C ARG A 168 2.57 -22.75 -7.16
N ASN A 169 3.85 -22.47 -7.03
CA ASN A 169 4.92 -23.46 -7.01
C ASN A 169 5.89 -23.16 -5.86
N PRO A 170 6.72 -24.14 -5.46
CA PRO A 170 7.68 -23.98 -4.37
C PRO A 170 8.65 -22.81 -4.55
N GLN A 171 9.01 -22.48 -5.79
CA GLN A 171 9.92 -21.37 -6.11
C GLN A 171 9.28 -20.02 -5.76
N GLU A 172 8.03 -19.78 -6.19
CA GLU A 172 7.27 -18.57 -5.85
C GLU A 172 7.03 -18.47 -4.33
N ILE A 173 6.75 -19.61 -3.66
CA ILE A 173 6.60 -19.63 -2.19
C ILE A 173 7.90 -19.17 -1.51
N ALA A 174 9.02 -19.78 -1.87
CA ALA A 174 10.33 -19.45 -1.29
C ALA A 174 10.71 -17.98 -1.56
N TYR A 175 10.43 -17.52 -2.79
CA TYR A 175 10.66 -16.15 -3.22
C TYR A 175 9.88 -15.15 -2.36
N TRP A 176 8.56 -15.27 -2.25
CA TRP A 176 7.74 -14.31 -1.49
C TRP A 176 8.04 -14.33 0.00
N LYS A 177 8.25 -15.53 0.57
CA LYS A 177 8.64 -15.67 1.98
C LYS A 177 9.99 -15.05 2.27
N HIS A 178 10.95 -15.15 1.34
CA HIS A 178 12.25 -14.50 1.52
C HIS A 178 12.10 -12.99 1.70
N ARG A 179 11.16 -12.38 0.98
CA ARG A 179 10.79 -10.95 1.05
C ARG A 179 9.95 -10.54 2.25
N GLY A 180 9.57 -11.48 3.13
CA GLY A 180 8.66 -11.20 4.23
C GLY A 180 7.20 -11.02 3.78
N VAL A 181 6.85 -11.49 2.59
CA VAL A 181 5.49 -11.48 2.03
C VAL A 181 4.85 -12.84 2.28
N MET A 182 3.60 -12.86 2.75
CA MET A 182 2.87 -14.11 2.96
C MET A 182 2.59 -14.80 1.62
N ALA A 183 3.03 -16.05 1.47
CA ALA A 183 2.68 -16.86 0.32
C ALA A 183 1.27 -17.44 0.51
N GLY A 184 0.34 -17.02 -0.35
CA GLY A 184 -1.06 -17.40 -0.31
C GLY A 184 -1.40 -18.52 -1.30
N ARG A 185 -2.14 -19.53 -0.83
CA ARG A 185 -2.70 -20.60 -1.65
C ARG A 185 -4.10 -20.23 -2.13
N TRP A 186 -4.33 -20.28 -3.45
CA TRP A 186 -5.67 -20.09 -4.00
C TRP A 186 -6.62 -21.21 -3.56
N LYS A 187 -7.85 -20.82 -3.19
CA LYS A 187 -8.95 -21.74 -2.88
C LYS A 187 -10.21 -21.28 -3.59
N ASP A 188 -10.94 -22.23 -4.18
CA ASP A 188 -12.22 -21.95 -4.83
C ASP A 188 -13.31 -21.86 -3.77
N GLY A 189 -13.88 -20.67 -3.59
CA GLY A 189 -15.05 -20.45 -2.75
C GLY A 189 -16.32 -21.11 -3.28
N ARG A 190 -16.34 -21.49 -4.56
CA ARG A 190 -17.42 -22.24 -5.19
C ARG A 190 -17.29 -23.75 -5.03
N HIS A 191 -16.34 -24.23 -4.20
CA HIS A 191 -16.20 -25.64 -3.88
C HIS A 191 -17.55 -26.26 -3.48
N ARG A 192 -17.91 -27.37 -4.16
CA ARG A 192 -19.23 -28.00 -4.08
C ARG A 192 -19.31 -29.13 -3.04
N GLY A 193 -18.56 -28.99 -1.94
CA GLY A 193 -18.68 -29.91 -0.81
C GLY A 193 -20.13 -29.96 -0.36
N LYS A 194 -20.71 -31.16 -0.28
CA LYS A 194 -22.14 -31.35 0.02
C LYS A 194 -22.45 -31.24 1.51
N THR A 195 -21.45 -31.37 2.38
CA THR A 195 -21.59 -31.31 3.84
C THR A 195 -20.64 -30.28 4.46
N VAL A 196 -20.95 -29.87 5.69
CA VAL A 196 -20.15 -28.91 6.46
C VAL A 196 -18.75 -29.44 6.71
N GLU A 197 -18.63 -30.72 7.03
CA GLU A 197 -17.38 -31.42 7.35
C GLU A 197 -16.47 -31.49 6.13
N ALA A 198 -17.03 -31.83 4.96
CA ALA A 198 -16.27 -31.87 3.71
C ALA A 198 -15.73 -30.48 3.34
N CYS A 199 -16.55 -29.44 3.50
CA CYS A 199 -16.11 -28.06 3.29
C CYS A 199 -15.05 -27.62 4.31
N ALA A 200 -15.21 -27.95 5.59
CA ALA A 200 -14.22 -27.62 6.61
C ALA A 200 -12.87 -28.30 6.35
N ALA A 201 -12.89 -29.57 5.93
CA ALA A 201 -11.69 -30.34 5.59
C ALA A 201 -11.01 -29.87 4.30
N TYR A 202 -11.69 -29.12 3.42
CA TYR A 202 -11.14 -28.62 2.16
C TYR A 202 -10.15 -27.47 2.35
N TRP A 203 -10.41 -26.56 3.29
CA TRP A 203 -9.63 -25.34 3.46
C TRP A 203 -8.14 -25.57 3.72
N PRO A 204 -7.70 -26.49 4.60
CA PRO A 204 -6.27 -26.70 4.86
C PRO A 204 -5.55 -27.58 3.81
N GLN A 205 -6.26 -28.21 2.86
CA GLN A 205 -5.62 -29.15 1.93
C GLN A 205 -4.58 -28.49 1.02
N LYS A 206 -3.45 -29.16 0.75
CA LYS A 206 -2.43 -28.68 -0.21
C LYS A 206 -1.90 -27.28 0.16
N THR A 207 -1.64 -27.06 1.45
CA THR A 207 -1.15 -25.79 2.00
C THR A 207 0.28 -25.91 2.55
N GLU A 208 0.97 -27.02 2.27
CA GLU A 208 2.34 -27.24 2.71
C GLU A 208 3.26 -26.11 2.21
N GLY A 209 3.91 -25.41 3.14
CA GLY A 209 4.81 -24.29 2.85
C GLY A 209 4.14 -22.91 2.73
N PHE A 210 2.82 -22.85 2.59
CA PHE A 210 2.06 -21.59 2.49
C PHE A 210 1.83 -20.96 3.88
N ASP A 211 1.66 -19.63 3.89
CA ASP A 211 1.36 -18.86 5.11
C ASP A 211 -0.12 -18.47 5.18
N ALA A 212 -0.81 -18.51 4.04
CA ALA A 212 -2.19 -18.07 3.91
C ALA A 212 -2.99 -18.93 2.92
N ILE A 213 -4.31 -18.92 3.08
CA ILE A 213 -5.25 -19.29 2.02
C ILE A 213 -5.97 -18.03 1.54
N MET A 214 -6.07 -17.87 0.23
CA MET A 214 -6.78 -16.81 -0.45
C MET A 214 -8.00 -17.43 -1.12
N ILE A 215 -9.15 -17.29 -0.48
CA ILE A 215 -10.39 -17.89 -0.90
C ILE A 215 -11.10 -16.93 -1.84
N ASP A 216 -11.31 -17.36 -3.08
CA ASP A 216 -11.92 -16.59 -4.14
C ASP A 216 -13.43 -16.85 -4.22
N GLU A 217 -14.24 -15.82 -4.42
CA GLU A 217 -15.69 -15.94 -4.65
C GLU A 217 -16.50 -16.73 -3.60
N ILE A 218 -16.35 -16.43 -2.30
CA ILE A 218 -17.39 -16.81 -1.31
C ILE A 218 -18.31 -15.61 -1.11
N GLY A 219 -19.50 -15.76 -1.65
CA GLY A 219 -20.50 -14.71 -1.73
C GLY A 219 -21.36 -14.97 -2.95
N GLY A 220 -22.20 -13.99 -3.25
CA GLY A 220 -23.12 -14.03 -4.37
C GLY A 220 -24.13 -12.90 -4.23
N TYR A 221 -24.79 -12.56 -5.34
CA TYR A 221 -25.86 -11.55 -5.32
C TYR A 221 -27.13 -12.03 -4.58
N ASP A 222 -27.18 -13.31 -4.20
CA ASP A 222 -28.26 -13.92 -3.42
C ASP A 222 -27.83 -14.17 -1.96
N SER A 223 -28.34 -13.35 -1.04
CA SER A 223 -28.01 -13.42 0.38
C SER A 223 -28.62 -14.62 1.10
N GLU A 224 -29.78 -15.14 0.66
CA GLU A 224 -30.41 -16.31 1.29
C GLU A 224 -29.62 -17.57 0.97
N TYR A 225 -29.15 -17.70 -0.27
CA TYR A 225 -28.27 -18.79 -0.67
C TYR A 225 -26.99 -18.84 0.18
N VAL A 226 -26.40 -17.68 0.52
CA VAL A 226 -25.13 -17.67 1.28
C VAL A 226 -25.31 -18.09 2.74
N LYS A 227 -26.41 -17.74 3.41
CA LYS A 227 -26.60 -17.98 4.86
C LYS A 227 -26.56 -19.46 5.27
N ASN A 228 -27.10 -20.36 4.46
CA ASN A 228 -27.29 -21.76 4.83
C ASN A 228 -26.49 -22.77 3.99
N THR A 229 -25.49 -22.29 3.24
CA THR A 229 -24.68 -23.21 2.43
C THR A 229 -23.65 -23.96 3.28
N PRO A 230 -23.46 -25.27 3.06
CA PRO A 230 -22.44 -26.06 3.75
C PRO A 230 -21.02 -25.48 3.68
N ARG A 231 -20.71 -24.69 2.62
CA ARG A 231 -19.42 -24.01 2.46
C ARG A 231 -19.17 -22.89 3.48
N VAL A 232 -20.18 -22.06 3.77
CA VAL A 232 -20.03 -20.95 4.75
C VAL A 232 -19.94 -21.53 6.15
N GLN A 233 -20.79 -22.51 6.46
CA GLN A 233 -20.74 -23.24 7.73
C GLN A 233 -19.43 -24.02 7.88
N GLY A 234 -18.93 -24.64 6.82
CA GLY A 234 -17.65 -25.34 6.81
C GLY A 234 -16.47 -24.41 7.02
N LEU A 235 -16.48 -23.22 6.40
CA LEU A 235 -15.48 -22.18 6.65
C LEU A 235 -15.54 -21.66 8.09
N ALA A 236 -16.74 -21.46 8.63
CA ALA A 236 -16.94 -21.07 10.02
C ALA A 236 -16.35 -22.13 10.99
N LYS A 237 -16.66 -23.40 10.74
CA LYS A 237 -16.14 -24.55 11.49
C LYS A 237 -14.61 -24.58 11.43
N TYR A 238 -14.04 -24.52 10.23
CA TYR A 238 -12.59 -24.46 10.03
C TYR A 238 -11.96 -23.29 10.79
N CYS A 239 -12.46 -22.06 10.65
CA CYS A 239 -11.89 -20.90 11.35
C CYS A 239 -11.97 -21.01 12.88
N LYS A 240 -12.98 -21.71 13.42
CA LYS A 240 -13.14 -21.94 14.86
C LYS A 240 -12.17 -23.00 15.39
N GLU A 241 -11.97 -24.06 14.61
CA GLU A 241 -11.26 -25.29 14.99
C GLU A 241 -9.83 -25.37 14.47
N LYS A 242 -9.41 -24.49 13.53
CA LYS A 242 -8.08 -24.53 12.93
C LYS A 242 -6.99 -24.49 14.00
N THR A 243 -6.08 -25.43 13.89
CA THR A 243 -4.82 -25.52 14.66
C THR A 243 -3.61 -25.14 13.81
N ASP A 244 -3.80 -25.03 12.50
CA ASP A 244 -2.83 -24.41 11.62
C ASP A 244 -2.75 -22.89 11.89
N ASN A 245 -1.61 -22.31 11.53
CA ASN A 245 -1.38 -20.87 11.63
C ASN A 245 -1.72 -20.14 10.32
N LEU A 246 -2.55 -20.73 9.45
CA LEU A 246 -2.85 -20.14 8.14
C LEU A 246 -3.66 -18.86 8.32
N PHE A 247 -3.22 -17.81 7.65
CA PHE A 247 -4.00 -16.58 7.49
C PHE A 247 -5.12 -16.82 6.46
N VAL A 248 -6.36 -16.48 6.81
CA VAL A 248 -7.54 -16.70 5.96
C VAL A 248 -7.98 -15.36 5.36
N ALA A 249 -7.69 -15.15 4.08
CA ALA A 249 -8.19 -14.01 3.32
C ALA A 249 -9.37 -14.46 2.45
N LEU A 250 -10.50 -13.77 2.57
CA LEU A 250 -11.75 -14.12 1.89
C LEU A 250 -12.17 -13.02 0.92
N TRP A 251 -12.23 -13.38 -0.35
CA TRP A 251 -12.75 -12.53 -1.40
C TRP A 251 -14.27 -12.58 -1.44
N VAL A 252 -14.91 -11.42 -1.34
CA VAL A 252 -16.37 -11.30 -1.28
C VAL A 252 -16.85 -10.50 -2.49
N PRO A 253 -17.42 -11.17 -3.51
CA PRO A 253 -18.14 -10.50 -4.58
C PRO A 253 -19.53 -10.06 -4.08
N GLY A 254 -20.08 -9.00 -4.67
CA GLY A 254 -21.39 -8.50 -4.24
C GLY A 254 -21.36 -7.85 -2.84
N VAL A 255 -22.55 -7.52 -2.32
CA VAL A 255 -22.68 -6.87 -1.00
C VAL A 255 -22.32 -7.87 0.08
N LEU A 256 -21.52 -7.45 1.06
CA LEU A 256 -21.11 -8.28 2.18
C LEU A 256 -22.33 -8.84 2.93
N PRO A 257 -22.59 -10.16 2.88
CA PRO A 257 -23.68 -10.77 3.61
C PRO A 257 -23.37 -10.88 5.10
N GLU A 258 -24.41 -10.77 5.93
CA GLU A 258 -24.32 -10.91 7.39
C GLU A 258 -23.63 -12.21 7.82
N SER A 259 -23.90 -13.32 7.13
CA SER A 259 -23.29 -14.62 7.45
C SER A 259 -21.78 -14.64 7.28
N LEU A 260 -21.23 -13.88 6.32
CA LEU A 260 -19.78 -13.79 6.14
C LEU A 260 -19.14 -12.87 7.18
N ALA A 261 -19.79 -11.75 7.50
CA ALA A 261 -19.29 -10.88 8.57
C ALA A 261 -19.31 -11.56 9.94
N ALA A 262 -20.34 -12.39 10.21
CA ALA A 262 -20.48 -13.13 11.46
C ALA A 262 -19.32 -14.12 11.71
N ILE A 263 -18.71 -14.65 10.65
CA ILE A 263 -17.57 -15.58 10.73
C ILE A 263 -16.21 -14.88 10.55
N THR A 264 -16.21 -13.56 10.44
CA THR A 264 -15.01 -12.74 10.29
C THR A 264 -14.57 -12.20 11.66
N LYS A 265 -13.25 -12.06 11.83
CA LYS A 265 -12.69 -11.36 12.99
C LYS A 265 -13.22 -9.93 13.09
N SER A 266 -13.36 -9.47 14.31
CA SER A 266 -13.77 -8.11 14.62
C SER A 266 -13.14 -7.68 15.94
N ILE A 267 -13.44 -6.48 16.40
CA ILE A 267 -13.04 -6.03 17.74
C ILE A 267 -13.55 -7.00 18.83
N TYR A 268 -14.72 -7.62 18.61
CA TYR A 268 -15.38 -8.56 19.52
C TYR A 268 -15.06 -10.04 19.23
N ARG A 269 -14.67 -10.39 18.00
CA ARG A 269 -14.41 -11.78 17.58
C ARG A 269 -12.93 -12.00 17.29
N LYS A 270 -12.26 -12.81 18.12
CA LYS A 270 -10.82 -13.09 17.98
C LYS A 270 -10.48 -14.23 17.01
N LYS A 271 -11.46 -15.07 16.67
CA LYS A 271 -11.35 -16.16 15.69
C LYS A 271 -12.30 -15.88 14.53
N GLY A 272 -11.95 -16.37 13.35
CA GLY A 272 -12.69 -16.14 12.11
C GLY A 272 -11.78 -15.97 10.91
N VAL A 273 -12.38 -15.56 9.80
CA VAL A 273 -11.67 -15.02 8.64
C VAL A 273 -10.81 -13.84 9.09
N ASP A 274 -9.54 -13.85 8.70
CA ASP A 274 -8.55 -12.86 9.12
C ASP A 274 -8.69 -11.54 8.36
N LEU A 275 -9.10 -11.61 7.08
CA LEU A 275 -9.25 -10.45 6.20
C LEU A 275 -10.36 -10.66 5.18
N LEU A 276 -11.35 -9.76 5.15
CA LEU A 276 -12.30 -9.65 4.06
C LEU A 276 -11.74 -8.75 2.95
N MET A 277 -11.82 -9.22 1.71
CA MET A 277 -11.42 -8.50 0.51
C MET A 277 -12.69 -8.22 -0.31
N LEU A 278 -13.21 -7.00 -0.15
CA LEU A 278 -14.51 -6.58 -0.69
C LEU A 278 -14.36 -6.14 -2.14
N GLU A 279 -14.86 -6.95 -3.05
CA GLU A 279 -14.63 -6.77 -4.48
C GLU A 279 -15.33 -5.52 -5.03
N THR A 280 -14.54 -4.66 -5.67
CA THR A 280 -15.02 -3.51 -6.42
C THR A 280 -14.17 -3.27 -7.67
N TYR A 281 -14.60 -3.80 -8.81
CA TYR A 281 -13.92 -3.56 -10.08
C TYR A 281 -14.63 -2.45 -10.86
N ILE A 282 -14.18 -1.21 -10.68
CA ILE A 282 -14.83 -0.04 -11.30
C ILE A 282 -14.77 -0.09 -12.84
N ASN A 283 -13.73 -0.69 -13.38
CA ASN A 283 -13.59 -0.94 -14.82
C ASN A 283 -14.69 -1.86 -15.39
N TYR A 284 -15.32 -2.70 -14.56
CA TYR A 284 -16.44 -3.59 -14.94
C TYR A 284 -17.82 -2.96 -14.72
N LEU A 285 -17.92 -1.87 -13.96
CA LEU A 285 -19.21 -1.35 -13.50
C LEU A 285 -20.14 -0.91 -14.62
N ASN A 286 -19.63 -0.11 -15.55
CA ASN A 286 -20.44 0.34 -16.68
C ASN A 286 -20.68 -0.80 -17.69
N PRO A 287 -19.65 -1.48 -18.23
CA PRO A 287 -19.87 -2.45 -19.31
C PRO A 287 -20.65 -3.70 -18.87
N GLU A 288 -20.47 -4.18 -17.64
CA GLU A 288 -21.09 -5.44 -17.19
C GLU A 288 -22.25 -5.22 -16.23
N LEU A 289 -22.08 -4.33 -15.26
CA LEU A 289 -23.07 -4.12 -14.18
C LEU A 289 -24.06 -2.97 -14.48
N LYS A 290 -23.89 -2.26 -15.60
CA LYS A 290 -24.72 -1.11 -16.02
C LYS A 290 -24.86 -0.03 -14.92
N SER A 291 -23.81 0.15 -14.12
CA SER A 291 -23.75 1.13 -13.02
C SER A 291 -22.90 2.34 -13.41
N TYR A 292 -23.42 3.54 -13.17
CA TYR A 292 -22.80 4.82 -13.51
C TYR A 292 -22.16 5.54 -12.31
N TYR A 293 -22.38 5.05 -11.08
CA TYR A 293 -21.95 5.71 -9.85
C TYR A 293 -20.93 4.86 -9.06
N PRO A 294 -19.66 4.79 -9.51
CA PRO A 294 -18.64 3.96 -8.87
C PRO A 294 -18.36 4.34 -7.41
N SER A 295 -18.49 5.62 -7.07
CA SER A 295 -18.32 6.11 -5.70
C SER A 295 -19.37 5.57 -4.74
N GLU A 296 -20.63 5.46 -5.18
CA GLU A 296 -21.73 4.94 -4.35
C GLU A 296 -21.57 3.45 -4.08
N LEU A 297 -21.04 2.67 -5.05
CA LEU A 297 -20.75 1.27 -4.81
C LEU A 297 -19.63 1.09 -3.77
N LEU A 298 -18.54 1.86 -3.88
CA LEU A 298 -17.47 1.84 -2.88
C LEU A 298 -17.99 2.21 -1.50
N ARG A 299 -18.79 3.29 -1.41
CA ARG A 299 -19.42 3.72 -0.16
C ARG A 299 -20.31 2.63 0.42
N LEU A 300 -21.18 2.01 -0.38
CA LEU A 300 -22.03 0.91 0.07
C LEU A 300 -21.22 -0.25 0.66
N ARG A 301 -20.13 -0.67 0.00
CA ARG A 301 -19.26 -1.75 0.50
C ARG A 301 -18.66 -1.41 1.86
N ILE A 302 -18.12 -0.20 1.97
CA ILE A 302 -17.51 0.33 3.19
C ILE A 302 -18.55 0.41 4.32
N ASP A 303 -19.72 0.99 4.04
CA ASP A 303 -20.76 1.22 5.04
C ASP A 303 -21.35 -0.08 5.58
N VAL A 304 -21.52 -1.10 4.74
CA VAL A 304 -21.98 -2.41 5.19
C VAL A 304 -20.95 -3.07 6.10
N ALA A 305 -19.65 -3.04 5.73
CA ALA A 305 -18.59 -3.57 6.59
C ALA A 305 -18.48 -2.80 7.92
N ARG A 306 -18.68 -1.47 7.89
CA ARG A 306 -18.73 -0.62 9.08
C ARG A 306 -19.88 -0.98 10.01
N LYS A 307 -21.10 -1.07 9.46
CA LYS A 307 -22.32 -1.39 10.20
C LYS A 307 -22.30 -2.80 10.82
N GLN A 308 -21.41 -3.67 10.34
CA GLN A 308 -21.23 -5.03 10.85
C GLN A 308 -19.96 -5.22 11.69
N ASP A 309 -19.29 -4.12 12.07
CA ASP A 309 -18.10 -4.08 12.93
C ASP A 309 -16.89 -4.88 12.41
N VAL A 310 -16.81 -5.15 11.11
CA VAL A 310 -15.72 -5.92 10.48
C VAL A 310 -14.77 -5.05 9.65
N LEU A 311 -15.00 -3.73 9.61
CA LEU A 311 -14.25 -2.83 8.74
C LEU A 311 -12.73 -2.81 9.01
N THR A 312 -12.30 -2.96 10.26
CA THR A 312 -10.87 -3.05 10.62
C THR A 312 -10.20 -4.35 10.19
N HIS A 313 -10.99 -5.32 9.72
CA HIS A 313 -10.55 -6.60 9.15
C HIS A 313 -11.06 -6.74 7.71
N SER A 314 -11.36 -5.61 7.05
CA SER A 314 -11.83 -5.56 5.68
C SER A 314 -10.99 -4.58 4.87
N ILE A 315 -10.77 -4.88 3.60
CA ILE A 315 -10.17 -3.98 2.63
C ILE A 315 -11.00 -4.00 1.35
N ILE A 316 -10.97 -2.91 0.59
CA ILE A 316 -11.50 -2.91 -0.76
C ILE A 316 -10.52 -3.63 -1.67
N THR A 317 -11.05 -4.42 -2.60
CA THR A 317 -10.28 -4.92 -3.73
C THR A 317 -10.59 -4.14 -4.98
N ILE A 318 -9.54 -3.61 -5.61
CA ILE A 318 -9.63 -2.90 -6.89
C ILE A 318 -9.09 -3.76 -8.03
N GLY A 319 -9.73 -3.63 -9.19
CA GLY A 319 -9.30 -4.28 -10.43
C GLY A 319 -8.48 -3.32 -11.27
N ILE A 320 -7.24 -3.70 -11.59
CA ILE A 320 -6.38 -2.94 -12.52
C ILE A 320 -6.26 -3.65 -13.89
N HIS A 321 -7.27 -4.45 -14.22
CA HIS A 321 -7.29 -5.27 -15.42
C HIS A 321 -7.60 -4.44 -16.69
N GLY A 322 -6.83 -4.66 -17.75
CA GLY A 322 -6.94 -3.97 -19.04
C GLY A 322 -7.34 -4.90 -20.20
N MET A 323 -8.45 -5.63 -20.07
CA MET A 323 -8.98 -6.41 -21.18
C MET A 323 -9.65 -5.51 -22.23
N ALA A 324 -9.53 -5.85 -23.52
CA ALA A 324 -10.14 -5.07 -24.61
C ALA A 324 -11.67 -4.94 -24.52
N ALA A 325 -12.35 -5.86 -23.82
CA ALA A 325 -13.80 -5.83 -23.60
C ALA A 325 -14.21 -4.98 -22.38
N VAL A 326 -13.24 -4.46 -21.61
CA VAL A 326 -13.46 -3.70 -20.37
C VAL A 326 -12.86 -2.30 -20.56
N ARG A 327 -13.49 -1.28 -19.98
CA ARG A 327 -12.97 0.09 -20.06
C ARG A 327 -11.56 0.15 -19.42
N PRO A 328 -10.51 0.62 -20.12
CA PRO A 328 -9.19 0.73 -19.52
C PRO A 328 -9.20 1.82 -18.44
N LEU A 329 -8.62 1.50 -17.28
CA LEU A 329 -8.51 2.43 -16.17
C LEU A 329 -7.38 3.45 -16.44
N SER A 330 -7.63 4.75 -16.22
CA SER A 330 -6.58 5.76 -16.26
C SER A 330 -5.73 5.77 -14.99
N HIS A 331 -4.63 6.53 -14.97
CA HIS A 331 -3.82 6.72 -13.75
C HIS A 331 -4.60 7.49 -12.70
N GLU A 332 -5.26 8.56 -13.13
CA GLU A 332 -6.07 9.45 -12.33
C GLU A 332 -7.24 8.70 -11.71
N GLU A 333 -7.95 7.87 -12.50
CA GLU A 333 -9.07 7.08 -11.99
C GLU A 333 -8.63 6.03 -10.96
N LEU A 334 -7.44 5.47 -11.10
CA LEU A 334 -6.86 4.55 -10.11
C LEU A 334 -6.51 5.29 -8.82
N GLU A 335 -5.84 6.45 -8.92
CA GLU A 335 -5.49 7.27 -7.76
C GLU A 335 -6.74 7.83 -7.06
N ASP A 336 -7.75 8.30 -7.81
CA ASP A 336 -9.01 8.80 -7.27
C ASP A 336 -9.78 7.72 -6.49
N GLN A 337 -9.77 6.47 -6.97
CA GLN A 337 -10.33 5.34 -6.22
C GLN A 337 -9.61 5.14 -4.88
N VAL A 338 -8.28 5.11 -4.88
CA VAL A 338 -7.48 4.94 -3.66
C VAL A 338 -7.74 6.08 -2.68
N ARG A 339 -7.75 7.33 -3.17
CA ARG A 339 -8.06 8.52 -2.37
C ARG A 339 -9.47 8.45 -1.79
N LEU A 340 -10.46 8.06 -2.59
CA LEU A 340 -11.85 7.94 -2.13
C LEU A 340 -12.00 6.86 -1.06
N ILE A 341 -11.41 5.67 -1.25
CA ILE A 341 -11.39 4.60 -0.23
C ILE A 341 -10.76 5.14 1.06
N LYS A 342 -9.63 5.85 0.95
CA LYS A 342 -8.94 6.38 2.12
C LYS A 342 -9.72 7.45 2.87
N ARG A 343 -10.47 8.31 2.17
CA ARG A 343 -11.40 9.29 2.77
C ARG A 343 -12.58 8.61 3.45
N LEU A 344 -13.19 7.63 2.77
CA LEU A 344 -14.39 6.97 3.26
C LEU A 344 -14.12 5.99 4.41
N ALA A 345 -12.93 5.38 4.46
CA ALA A 345 -12.57 4.38 5.45
C ALA A 345 -11.08 4.46 5.84
N PRO A 346 -10.62 5.54 6.48
CA PRO A 346 -9.24 5.67 6.94
C PRO A 346 -8.77 4.50 7.84
N GLU A 347 -9.70 3.89 8.56
CA GLU A 347 -9.53 2.73 9.44
C GLU A 347 -9.28 1.40 8.70
N MET A 348 -9.59 1.28 7.41
CA MET A 348 -9.28 0.06 6.64
C MET A 348 -7.76 -0.15 6.59
N PRO A 349 -7.26 -1.37 6.90
CA PRO A 349 -5.84 -1.63 7.03
C PRO A 349 -5.15 -1.91 5.69
N GLY A 350 -5.62 -1.36 4.56
CA GLY A 350 -4.96 -1.53 3.27
C GLY A 350 -5.89 -1.59 2.07
N LEU A 351 -5.43 -2.29 1.03
CA LEU A 351 -6.02 -2.34 -0.30
C LEU A 351 -5.62 -3.64 -1.00
N CYS A 352 -6.56 -4.35 -1.59
CA CYS A 352 -6.25 -5.54 -2.40
C CYS A 352 -6.20 -5.17 -3.89
N ILE A 353 -5.25 -5.77 -4.61
CA ILE A 353 -5.05 -5.55 -6.04
C ILE A 353 -5.36 -6.82 -6.82
N TYR A 354 -6.36 -6.75 -7.70
CA TYR A 354 -6.60 -7.75 -8.73
C TYR A 354 -5.94 -7.34 -10.04
N ALA A 355 -4.92 -8.10 -10.45
CA ALA A 355 -4.09 -7.84 -11.63
C ALA A 355 -4.00 -9.09 -12.52
N SER A 356 -5.11 -9.46 -13.16
CA SER A 356 -5.13 -10.60 -14.10
C SER A 356 -4.31 -10.33 -15.37
N THR A 357 -3.50 -11.29 -15.79
CA THR A 357 -2.43 -11.13 -16.79
C THR A 357 -2.75 -11.62 -18.19
N LYS A 358 -3.85 -12.34 -18.41
CA LYS A 358 -4.06 -13.10 -19.67
C LYS A 358 -3.96 -12.27 -20.95
N LYS A 359 -4.15 -10.94 -20.89
CA LYS A 359 -3.90 -9.97 -21.98
C LYS A 359 -3.56 -8.56 -21.44
N MET A 360 -2.62 -8.44 -20.51
CA MET A 360 -2.40 -7.16 -19.82
C MET A 360 -1.76 -6.10 -20.72
N THR A 361 -2.55 -5.11 -21.15
CA THR A 361 -2.13 -3.99 -22.01
C THR A 361 -1.57 -2.80 -21.22
N ARG A 362 -1.70 -2.78 -19.88
CA ARG A 362 -1.40 -1.63 -19.00
C ARG A 362 -0.53 -2.00 -17.78
N ARG A 363 0.72 -2.38 -18.04
CA ARG A 363 1.71 -2.80 -17.02
C ARG A 363 2.08 -1.69 -16.04
N ASP A 364 1.99 -0.45 -16.49
CA ASP A 364 2.17 0.77 -15.72
C ASP A 364 1.24 0.87 -14.50
N LEU A 365 0.02 0.31 -14.58
CA LEU A 365 -0.94 0.33 -13.48
C LEU A 365 -0.53 -0.52 -12.28
N VAL A 366 0.28 -1.58 -12.49
CA VAL A 366 0.81 -2.41 -11.40
C VAL A 366 1.75 -1.57 -10.53
N PHE A 367 2.72 -0.89 -11.15
CA PHE A 367 3.66 -0.03 -10.42
C PHE A 367 2.98 1.22 -9.84
N LEU A 368 1.96 1.74 -10.52
CA LEU A 368 1.14 2.80 -9.96
C LEU A 368 0.39 2.30 -8.71
N ALA A 369 -0.27 1.15 -8.76
CA ALA A 369 -0.98 0.58 -7.61
C ALA A 369 -0.04 0.35 -6.41
N ASP A 370 1.13 -0.25 -6.63
CA ASP A 370 2.14 -0.44 -5.58
C ASP A 370 2.58 0.90 -4.97
N ARG A 371 2.90 1.89 -5.81
CA ARG A 371 3.24 3.25 -5.35
C ARG A 371 2.10 3.91 -4.58
N LEU A 372 0.84 3.70 -4.97
CA LEU A 372 -0.32 4.23 -4.27
C LEU A 372 -0.52 3.56 -2.91
N CYS A 373 -0.23 2.26 -2.75
CA CYS A 373 -0.15 1.62 -1.44
C CYS A 373 0.90 2.33 -0.56
N GLY A 374 2.08 2.59 -1.11
CA GLY A 374 3.14 3.35 -0.44
C GLY A 374 2.70 4.77 -0.04
N LYS A 375 2.07 5.49 -0.96
CA LYS A 375 1.69 6.91 -0.80
C LYS A 375 0.52 7.11 0.16
N TYR A 376 -0.53 6.30 0.06
CA TYR A 376 -1.82 6.53 0.75
C TYR A 376 -2.10 5.60 1.93
N TYR A 377 -1.25 4.61 2.18
CA TYR A 377 -1.40 3.71 3.33
C TYR A 377 -0.14 3.55 4.16
N VAL A 378 1.05 3.50 3.54
CA VAL A 378 2.31 3.31 4.27
C VAL A 378 2.84 4.64 4.82
N SER A 379 3.01 5.64 3.95
CA SER A 379 3.52 6.96 4.31
C SER A 379 2.52 7.72 5.21
N PRO A 380 2.94 8.82 5.87
CA PRO A 380 2.00 9.73 6.52
C PRO A 380 0.98 10.26 5.50
N VAL A 381 -0.28 10.35 5.90
CA VAL A 381 -1.37 10.85 5.04
C VAL A 381 -2.19 11.84 5.84
N LEU A 382 -1.94 13.12 5.63
CA LEU A 382 -2.55 14.21 6.35
C LEU A 382 -3.85 14.64 5.66
N THR A 383 -4.89 14.86 6.47
CA THR A 383 -6.19 15.32 6.01
C THR A 383 -6.78 16.32 7.00
N LEU A 384 -7.53 17.28 6.45
CA LEU A 384 -8.46 18.13 7.18
C LEU A 384 -9.88 17.67 6.92
N LEU A 385 -10.60 17.43 8.02
CA LEU A 385 -12.04 17.18 7.98
C LEU A 385 -12.77 18.49 8.21
N ALA A 386 -13.61 18.91 7.26
CA ALA A 386 -14.31 20.20 7.32
C ALA A 386 -15.19 20.32 8.57
N GLU A 387 -15.79 19.20 9.01
CA GLU A 387 -16.56 19.09 10.24
C GLU A 387 -15.75 19.33 11.53
N THR A 388 -14.41 19.30 11.44
CA THR A 388 -13.54 19.58 12.60
C THR A 388 -13.18 21.06 12.73
N VAL A 389 -13.49 21.89 11.74
CA VAL A 389 -13.30 23.34 11.81
C VAL A 389 -14.43 23.94 12.64
N GLN A 390 -14.09 24.34 13.86
CA GLN A 390 -14.99 24.89 14.87
C GLN A 390 -14.65 26.33 15.15
N ILE A 391 -15.68 27.14 15.39
CA ILE A 391 -15.55 28.56 15.68
C ILE A 391 -16.36 28.80 16.94
N SER A 392 -15.72 29.37 17.96
CA SER A 392 -16.28 29.44 19.32
C SER A 392 -17.60 30.20 19.40
N ASP A 393 -17.77 31.18 18.52
CA ASP A 393 -19.03 31.88 18.28
C ASP A 393 -19.31 31.85 16.75
N PRO A 394 -20.33 31.12 16.28
CA PRO A 394 -20.65 31.02 14.86
C PRO A 394 -21.31 32.30 14.31
N ALA A 395 -21.69 33.25 15.18
CA ALA A 395 -22.27 34.52 14.79
C ALA A 395 -21.68 35.72 15.58
N PRO A 396 -20.36 35.96 15.48
CA PRO A 396 -19.70 36.96 16.29
C PRO A 396 -20.09 38.37 15.91
N VAL A 397 -20.09 39.26 16.90
CA VAL A 397 -20.21 40.70 16.65
C VAL A 397 -18.90 41.22 16.06
N ARG A 398 -18.97 42.10 15.07
CA ARG A 398 -17.79 42.77 14.50
C ARG A 398 -16.80 43.23 15.58
N GLY A 399 -15.51 42.91 15.38
CA GLY A 399 -14.42 43.28 16.28
C GLY A 399 -14.30 42.43 17.54
N SER A 400 -15.22 41.49 17.80
CA SER A 400 -15.05 40.53 18.89
C SER A 400 -13.93 39.53 18.57
N LYS A 401 -13.29 38.99 19.61
CA LYS A 401 -12.35 37.88 19.46
C LYS A 401 -13.11 36.56 19.55
N VAL A 402 -12.88 35.69 18.58
CA VAL A 402 -13.36 34.30 18.58
C VAL A 402 -12.19 33.37 18.35
N ARG A 403 -12.32 32.14 18.87
CA ARG A 403 -11.34 31.09 18.63
C ARG A 403 -11.76 30.25 17.44
N ILE A 404 -10.83 30.07 16.50
CA ILE A 404 -10.94 29.08 15.43
C ILE A 404 -10.12 27.87 15.85
N ARG A 405 -10.70 26.69 15.74
CA ARG A 405 -10.07 25.41 16.01
C ARG A 405 -10.27 24.48 14.82
N GLY A 406 -9.25 23.74 14.45
CA GLY A 406 -9.37 22.64 13.49
C GLY A 406 -8.52 21.45 13.91
N THR A 407 -8.81 20.28 13.33
CA THR A 407 -8.08 19.04 13.65
C THR A 407 -7.39 18.49 12.40
N VAL A 408 -6.06 18.41 12.45
CA VAL A 408 -5.26 17.72 11.45
C VAL A 408 -5.19 16.25 11.81
N THR A 409 -5.63 15.37 10.89
CA THR A 409 -5.60 13.93 11.12
C THR A 409 -4.59 13.27 10.22
N ASN A 410 -3.79 12.35 10.76
CA ASN A 410 -2.93 11.48 9.97
C ASN A 410 -3.57 10.10 9.84
N VAL A 411 -4.12 9.84 8.67
CA VAL A 411 -4.76 8.55 8.33
C VAL A 411 -3.76 7.56 7.72
N GLY A 412 -2.49 7.94 7.56
CA GLY A 412 -1.42 7.11 7.01
C GLY A 412 -0.95 6.00 7.95
N GLY A 413 0.12 5.33 7.53
CA GLY A 413 0.71 4.20 8.25
C GLY A 413 1.84 4.61 9.19
N MET A 414 2.35 5.84 9.11
CA MET A 414 3.47 6.34 9.91
C MET A 414 3.16 7.70 10.50
N ASP A 415 3.76 8.02 11.65
CA ASP A 415 3.68 9.37 12.19
C ASP A 415 4.26 10.38 11.18
N SER A 416 3.66 11.57 11.08
CA SER A 416 4.10 12.63 10.16
C SER A 416 5.36 13.35 10.65
N GLY A 417 5.95 14.16 9.78
CA GLY A 417 6.85 15.24 10.20
C GLY A 417 6.06 16.41 10.81
N ALA A 418 6.74 17.55 10.93
CA ALA A 418 6.11 18.79 11.33
C ALA A 418 5.16 19.31 10.22
N VAL A 419 4.07 19.94 10.65
CA VAL A 419 3.02 20.46 9.78
C VAL A 419 2.71 21.89 10.21
N VAL A 420 2.71 22.81 9.25
CA VAL A 420 2.22 24.17 9.44
C VAL A 420 0.74 24.21 9.05
N VAL A 421 -0.08 24.76 9.94
CA VAL A 421 -1.50 25.01 9.69
C VAL A 421 -1.70 26.51 9.52
N ARG A 422 -2.31 26.93 8.43
CA ARG A 422 -2.65 28.33 8.18
C ARG A 422 -4.15 28.53 8.21
N PHE A 423 -4.58 29.66 8.79
CA PHE A 423 -5.98 30.06 8.87
C PHE A 423 -6.19 31.32 8.06
N TYR A 424 -7.22 31.35 7.21
CA TYR A 424 -7.53 32.48 6.34
C TYR A 424 -8.98 32.92 6.48
N ASP A 425 -9.20 34.21 6.29
CA ASP A 425 -10.50 34.86 6.09
C ASP A 425 -10.67 35.06 4.58
N GLY A 426 -11.43 34.17 3.94
CA GLY A 426 -11.52 34.00 2.48
C GLY A 426 -10.58 32.93 1.91
N ASN A 427 -10.84 32.51 0.66
CA ASN A 427 -10.10 31.42 0.01
C ASN A 427 -8.64 31.83 -0.27
N PRO A 428 -7.62 31.10 0.23
CA PRO A 428 -6.22 31.46 0.00
C PRO A 428 -5.81 31.49 -1.48
N ALA A 429 -6.39 30.63 -2.32
CA ALA A 429 -6.14 30.63 -3.76
C ALA A 429 -6.66 31.89 -4.47
N ASN A 430 -7.61 32.61 -3.85
CA ASN A 430 -8.21 33.84 -4.36
C ASN A 430 -7.79 35.09 -3.56
N GLY A 431 -6.65 35.02 -2.86
CA GLY A 431 -6.13 36.16 -2.08
C GLY A 431 -6.77 36.36 -0.70
N GLY A 432 -7.32 35.30 -0.10
CA GLY A 432 -7.83 35.31 1.27
C GLY A 432 -6.80 35.85 2.28
N ARG A 433 -7.28 36.56 3.30
CA ARG A 433 -6.41 37.22 4.27
C ARG A 433 -5.94 36.23 5.32
N LEU A 434 -4.62 36.05 5.48
CA LEU A 434 -4.06 35.24 6.55
C LEU A 434 -4.45 35.82 7.93
N ILE A 435 -5.09 34.99 8.74
CA ILE A 435 -5.43 35.27 10.15
C ILE A 435 -4.22 34.95 11.03
N GLY A 436 -3.59 33.81 10.79
CA GLY A 436 -2.41 33.36 11.51
C GLY A 436 -2.05 31.92 11.15
N GLU A 437 -0.97 31.43 11.75
CA GLU A 437 -0.49 30.06 11.54
C GLU A 437 -0.08 29.38 12.85
N LYS A 438 -0.15 28.05 12.85
CA LYS A 438 0.22 27.19 13.97
C LYS A 438 1.06 26.03 13.46
N ARG A 439 2.26 25.88 14.03
CA ARG A 439 3.11 24.70 13.80
C ARG A 439 2.73 23.57 14.74
N ILE A 440 2.64 22.36 14.19
CA ILE A 440 2.44 21.10 14.89
C ILE A 440 3.67 20.23 14.62
N GLU A 441 4.43 19.85 15.65
CA GLU A 441 5.69 19.10 15.48
C GLU A 441 5.51 17.72 14.84
N LYS A 442 4.36 17.08 15.10
CA LYS A 442 4.06 15.73 14.65
C LYS A 442 2.57 15.43 14.75
N VAL A 443 2.03 14.73 13.76
CA VAL A 443 0.68 14.16 13.77
C VAL A 443 0.80 12.64 13.75
N ASN A 444 0.45 11.99 14.87
CA ASN A 444 0.58 10.53 15.01
C ASN A 444 -0.37 9.80 14.04
N SER A 445 0.08 8.71 13.44
CA SER A 445 -0.77 7.86 12.59
C SER A 445 -1.74 6.99 13.40
N LEU A 446 -2.72 6.42 12.70
CA LEU A 446 -3.68 5.44 13.26
C LEU A 446 -2.94 4.23 13.88
N ARG A 447 -3.15 3.99 15.18
CA ARG A 447 -2.59 2.87 15.93
C ARG A 447 -3.68 1.84 16.25
N ASP A 448 -3.30 0.57 16.32
CA ASP A 448 -4.20 -0.48 16.81
C ASP A 448 -4.39 -0.32 18.34
N GLY A 449 -5.61 -0.53 18.85
CA GLY A 449 -5.89 -0.55 20.28
C GLY A 449 -6.67 0.66 20.80
N LYS A 450 -6.52 0.95 22.11
CA LYS A 450 -7.30 1.98 22.82
C LYS A 450 -6.92 3.42 22.44
N ASP A 451 -5.77 3.59 21.80
CA ASP A 451 -5.21 4.89 21.42
C ASP A 451 -5.57 5.22 19.96
N PHE A 452 -6.86 5.17 19.62
CA PHE A 452 -7.30 5.69 18.33
C PHE A 452 -6.93 7.18 18.29
N PRO A 453 -6.03 7.63 17.39
CA PRO A 453 -5.47 8.96 17.50
C PRO A 453 -6.59 9.98 17.37
N LYS A 454 -6.68 10.85 18.38
CA LYS A 454 -7.29 12.16 18.20
C LYS A 454 -6.31 12.93 17.33
N GLY A 455 -6.75 13.46 16.20
CA GLY A 455 -5.90 14.31 15.37
C GLY A 455 -5.28 15.46 16.17
N ALA A 456 -4.26 16.09 15.62
CA ALA A 456 -3.61 17.22 16.28
C ALA A 456 -4.44 18.49 16.07
N ALA A 457 -4.82 19.14 17.18
CA ALA A 457 -5.56 20.40 17.11
C ALA A 457 -4.64 21.56 16.77
N ALA A 458 -5.10 22.44 15.89
CA ALA A 458 -4.54 23.77 15.68
C ALA A 458 -5.60 24.81 16.04
N GLU A 459 -5.19 25.84 16.77
CA GLU A 459 -6.08 26.89 17.27
C GLU A 459 -5.43 28.26 17.06
N ILE A 460 -6.24 29.25 16.69
CA ILE A 460 -5.86 30.65 16.57
C ILE A 460 -7.02 31.54 17.03
N ASP A 461 -6.71 32.71 17.57
CA ASP A 461 -7.71 33.74 17.81
C ASP A 461 -7.90 34.58 16.55
N TRP A 462 -9.16 34.81 16.17
CA TRP A 462 -9.57 35.67 15.07
C TRP A 462 -10.38 36.84 15.60
N THR A 463 -10.07 38.04 15.13
CA THR A 463 -10.90 39.23 15.39
C THR A 463 -11.92 39.34 14.26
N ALA A 464 -13.19 39.21 14.59
CA ALA A 464 -14.28 39.18 13.63
C ALA A 464 -14.23 40.41 12.70
N GLY A 465 -14.28 40.16 11.39
CA GLY A 465 -14.15 41.15 10.34
C GLY A 465 -15.35 42.12 10.23
N PRO A 466 -15.52 42.80 9.08
CA PRO A 466 -16.73 43.55 8.78
C PRO A 466 -18.00 42.70 8.93
N GLN A 467 -19.16 43.34 9.10
CA GLN A 467 -20.44 42.64 9.11
C GLN A 467 -20.67 41.92 7.76
N GLY A 468 -21.17 40.68 7.79
CA GLY A 468 -21.49 39.91 6.60
C GLY A 468 -21.05 38.45 6.64
N SER A 469 -21.11 37.81 5.47
CA SER A 469 -20.68 36.42 5.31
C SER A 469 -19.18 36.33 5.16
N HIS A 470 -18.57 35.54 6.03
CA HIS A 470 -17.17 35.15 5.95
C HIS A 470 -17.07 33.66 5.68
N GLU A 471 -16.00 33.26 4.98
CA GLU A 471 -15.64 31.86 4.86
C GLU A 471 -14.23 31.68 5.43
N ILE A 472 -14.15 30.97 6.55
CA ILE A 472 -12.89 30.73 7.24
C ILE A 472 -12.27 29.47 6.66
N PHE A 473 -11.08 29.59 6.11
CA PHE A 473 -10.32 28.48 5.55
C PHE A 473 -9.22 28.04 6.52
N MET A 474 -8.95 26.74 6.52
CA MET A 474 -7.82 26.12 7.17
C MET A 474 -7.05 25.33 6.13
N GLU A 475 -5.73 25.54 6.06
CA GLU A 475 -4.82 24.90 5.12
C GLU A 475 -3.72 24.16 5.88
N ILE A 476 -3.35 22.96 5.43
CA ILE A 476 -2.20 22.20 5.96
C ILE A 476 -1.04 22.16 4.97
N LEU A 477 0.16 22.42 5.49
CA LEU A 477 1.41 22.46 4.74
C LEU A 477 2.43 21.58 5.47
N PRO A 478 2.66 20.33 5.00
CA PRO A 478 3.67 19.46 5.58
C PRO A 478 5.08 20.02 5.31
N GLU A 479 5.96 20.00 6.31
CA GLU A 479 7.37 20.39 6.11
C GLU A 479 8.18 19.24 5.49
N ASN A 480 7.76 18.00 5.70
CA ASN A 480 8.39 16.82 5.12
C ASN A 480 7.78 16.49 3.74
N PRO A 481 8.56 16.47 2.64
CA PRO A 481 8.05 16.15 1.31
C PRO A 481 7.55 14.70 1.14
N ASP A 482 7.95 13.79 2.04
CA ASP A 482 7.45 12.41 2.04
C ASP A 482 6.03 12.29 2.66
N ASP A 483 5.50 13.36 3.26
CA ASP A 483 4.15 13.36 3.86
C ASP A 483 3.09 13.61 2.77
N THR A 484 2.14 12.69 2.62
CA THR A 484 1.08 12.78 1.61
C THR A 484 -0.07 13.66 2.10
N LEU A 485 -0.59 14.53 1.23
CA LEU A 485 -1.84 15.25 1.45
C LEU A 485 -3.03 14.53 0.82
N LEU A 486 -4.00 14.15 1.64
CA LEU A 486 -5.29 13.66 1.15
C LEU A 486 -6.22 14.84 0.86
N ASP A 487 -6.49 15.68 1.86
CA ASP A 487 -7.28 16.90 1.70
C ASP A 487 -6.57 18.01 2.48
N HIS A 488 -6.06 19.02 1.75
CA HIS A 488 -5.16 20.04 2.30
C HIS A 488 -5.87 21.33 2.73
N LEU A 489 -7.14 21.49 2.35
CA LEU A 489 -7.92 22.70 2.55
C LEU A 489 -9.31 22.31 3.07
N ALA A 490 -9.78 22.99 4.12
CA ALA A 490 -11.13 22.89 4.64
C ALA A 490 -11.68 24.29 4.91
N SER A 491 -13.00 24.47 4.85
CA SER A 491 -13.63 25.75 5.13
C SER A 491 -14.87 25.64 6.01
N ARG A 492 -15.19 26.75 6.68
CA ARG A 492 -16.40 26.91 7.49
C ARG A 492 -16.98 28.32 7.30
N PRO A 493 -18.27 28.45 6.93
CA PRO A 493 -18.91 29.76 6.86
C PRO A 493 -19.16 30.32 8.27
N VAL A 494 -19.09 31.65 8.40
CA VAL A 494 -19.40 32.43 9.61
C VAL A 494 -20.20 33.65 9.22
N MET A 495 -21.19 34.01 10.04
CA MET A 495 -21.95 35.25 9.85
C MET A 495 -21.56 36.28 10.90
N VAL A 496 -20.83 37.32 10.50
CA VAL A 496 -20.48 38.42 11.41
C VAL A 496 -21.64 39.40 11.51
N ARG A 497 -22.07 39.71 12.74
CA ARG A 497 -23.17 40.61 13.06
C ARG A 497 -22.71 42.04 13.34
#